data_AF-A0A9W6YYN3-F1
#
_entry.id   AF-A0A9W6YYN3-F1
#
_cell.length_a   1.000
_cell.length_b   1.000
_cell.length_c   1.000
_cell.angle_alpha   90.00
_cell.angle_beta   90.00
_cell.angle_gamma   90.00
#
_symmetry.space_group_name_H-M   'P 1'
#
loop_
_entity.id
_entity.type
_entity.pdbx_description
1 polymer ?
#
loop_
_entity_poly.entity_id
_entity_poly.type
_entity_poly.pdbx_seq_one_letter_code
_entity_poly.pdbx_strand_id
1 'polypeptide(L)'
;MDRLRPLVNSTRRYSRLYKQKRNIPVLIIVLILIFNVWIRVLPGGDGNNSTNSQNHNKWKHKRVNRQNVQMTPILTQLQKVGLEFSLEDVKAIPAETILQNAIAKRSTKQIGDNPPPEPIDWSKFAYVQYATDLNYLLSAIINFSQLRSFNVKPDLVILYASTIKHNNKESLEHEQGMLAKCEKLGIKVIRVDEIKVTTETQYWDSSFTKFNVFKLTQYNRLVFFDSDALVLQTMDELFLMPPSLIYAPANYVRFRSFEEFHMDLTGIVQTWLERDEIVGDIFRKYIRKKGAYIDSYKLYNSLPSMKSSIELLDEYGLDFQLANYVMVVEPNLEIFDMLMKLTQNREEGQYDMDIFNELVNLKHSVNNNVFKSEVSGEYIPFITVLPHKPYALLTGEFKKFEKEHDCYLADPEDLILLSYNYPNQFIDLERRKNLIKFKSEEKKSREDVIVEDNLNENPDLPYWSFQNNKMETNYGWLSNVILEETKLVHFSDHPIPKPWNDVSMFLDLFVDDMNRRCSLFKDPINNEGCTGIQTWRYIYKIYDGLLESVMTMST
;
A
#
# COMPACT_ATOMS: atom_id res chain seq x y z
N MET A 1 -13.94 44.83 -4.26
CA MET A 1 -13.73 46.29 -4.13
C MET A 1 -13.70 46.57 -2.64
N ASP A 2 -12.62 47.00 -1.98
CA ASP A 2 -11.35 47.57 -2.41
C ASP A 2 -10.29 47.18 -1.38
N ARG A 3 -9.10 46.84 -1.87
CA ARG A 3 -7.75 47.18 -1.34
C ARG A 3 -6.74 46.22 -1.96
N LEU A 4 -6.32 46.56 -3.18
CA LEU A 4 -5.13 46.06 -3.85
C LEU A 4 -4.16 47.22 -4.08
N ARG A 5 -2.91 47.02 -3.62
CA ARG A 5 -1.63 47.64 -4.03
C ARG A 5 -1.26 49.04 -3.47
N PRO A 6 0.05 49.36 -3.29
CA PRO A 6 1.20 48.77 -4.02
C PRO A 6 2.41 48.30 -3.19
N LEU A 7 2.84 47.06 -3.44
CA LEU A 7 4.23 46.62 -3.24
C LEU A 7 4.91 46.57 -4.63
N VAL A 8 5.22 47.76 -5.14
CA VAL A 8 6.15 47.99 -6.24
C VAL A 8 7.27 48.81 -5.62
N ASN A 9 8.31 48.16 -5.06
CA ASN A 9 9.64 48.75 -4.78
C ASN A 9 10.66 47.81 -4.09
N SER A 10 10.61 46.48 -4.26
CA SER A 10 11.73 45.60 -3.83
C SER A 10 12.53 44.97 -4.98
N THR A 11 12.09 45.09 -6.23
CA THR A 11 12.74 44.49 -7.41
C THR A 11 13.91 45.30 -8.01
N ARG A 12 14.36 46.39 -7.36
CA ARG A 12 15.52 47.19 -7.84
C ARG A 12 16.77 47.13 -6.96
N ARG A 13 16.78 46.32 -5.88
CA ARG A 13 17.97 46.14 -5.03
C ARG A 13 18.74 44.83 -5.27
N TYR A 14 18.16 43.86 -5.96
CA TYR A 14 18.82 42.55 -6.21
C TYR A 14 19.61 42.45 -7.53
N SER A 15 19.58 43.48 -8.40
CA SER A 15 20.35 43.48 -9.66
C SER A 15 21.76 44.08 -9.56
N ARG A 16 22.23 44.46 -8.35
CA ARG A 16 23.57 45.06 -8.14
C ARG A 16 24.58 44.21 -7.37
N LEU A 17 24.22 43.02 -6.91
CA LEU A 17 25.18 42.10 -6.26
C LEU A 17 25.65 40.94 -7.16
N TYR A 18 25.15 40.84 -8.40
CA TYR A 18 25.54 39.80 -9.38
C TYR A 18 26.68 40.22 -10.33
N LYS A 19 27.62 41.02 -9.84
CA LYS A 19 28.81 41.42 -10.60
C LYS A 19 30.07 41.52 -9.74
N GLN A 20 30.36 40.51 -8.92
CA GLN A 20 31.75 40.17 -8.58
C GLN A 20 31.85 38.86 -7.79
N LYS A 21 32.88 38.08 -8.16
CA LYS A 21 33.39 36.84 -7.54
C LYS A 21 32.78 35.52 -8.02
N ARG A 22 33.51 34.94 -8.99
CA ARG A 22 33.65 33.51 -9.27
C ARG A 22 34.06 32.76 -7.99
N ASN A 23 33.33 31.71 -7.66
CA ASN A 23 33.82 30.37 -7.29
C ASN A 23 32.61 29.47 -7.03
N ILE A 24 32.26 28.64 -8.01
CA ILE A 24 31.24 27.60 -7.89
C ILE A 24 31.97 26.33 -7.40
N PRO A 25 31.58 25.70 -6.28
CA PRO A 25 32.17 24.45 -5.84
C PRO A 25 31.73 23.31 -6.77
N VAL A 26 32.68 22.41 -7.05
CA VAL A 26 32.61 21.25 -7.98
C VAL A 26 31.37 20.36 -7.76
N LEU A 27 30.74 20.39 -6.58
CA LEU A 27 29.51 19.66 -6.26
C LEU A 27 28.32 20.02 -7.17
N ILE A 28 28.24 21.27 -7.66
CA ILE A 28 27.12 21.73 -8.50
C ILE A 28 27.22 21.19 -9.93
N ILE A 29 28.44 20.93 -10.43
CA ILE A 29 28.64 20.34 -11.76
C ILE A 29 28.30 18.85 -11.74
N VAL A 30 28.57 18.15 -10.64
CA VAL A 30 28.22 16.72 -10.48
C VAL A 30 26.69 16.55 -10.42
N LEU A 31 25.97 17.42 -9.72
CA LEU A 31 24.49 17.37 -9.66
C LEU A 31 23.84 17.71 -11.01
N ILE A 32 24.39 18.66 -11.78
CA ILE A 32 23.89 19.00 -13.12
C ILE A 32 24.19 17.87 -14.14
N LEU A 33 25.29 17.14 -13.98
CA LEU A 33 25.60 15.98 -14.84
C LEU A 33 24.71 14.78 -14.53
N ILE A 34 24.40 14.52 -13.25
CA ILE A 34 23.43 13.48 -12.85
C ILE A 34 22.03 13.83 -13.39
N PHE A 35 21.65 15.11 -13.38
CA PHE A 35 20.36 15.58 -13.91
C PHE A 35 20.24 15.47 -15.45
N ASN A 36 21.35 15.60 -16.19
CA ASN A 36 21.36 15.51 -17.66
C ASN A 36 21.45 14.06 -18.18
N VAL A 37 21.98 13.12 -17.40
CA VAL A 37 21.99 11.69 -17.78
C VAL A 37 20.60 11.07 -17.68
N TRP A 38 19.78 11.54 -16.73
CA TRP A 38 18.41 11.04 -16.53
C TRP A 38 17.41 11.51 -17.61
N ILE A 39 17.63 12.67 -18.24
CA ILE A 39 16.76 13.19 -19.33
C ILE A 39 17.00 12.48 -20.68
N ARG A 40 18.05 11.66 -20.82
CA ARG A 40 18.37 10.96 -22.09
C ARG A 40 17.89 9.53 -22.22
N VAL A 41 17.12 9.01 -21.26
CA VAL A 41 16.51 7.67 -21.34
C VAL A 41 14.99 7.77 -21.31
N LEU A 42 14.43 8.46 -22.30
CA LEU A 42 13.05 8.31 -22.76
C LEU A 42 13.06 8.42 -24.29
N PRO A 43 12.53 7.45 -25.05
CA PRO A 43 12.42 7.58 -26.50
C PRO A 43 11.23 8.48 -26.83
N GLY A 44 11.47 9.79 -26.89
CA GLY A 44 10.56 10.76 -27.47
C GLY A 44 10.83 10.90 -28.97
N GLY A 45 9.81 10.62 -29.79
CA GLY A 45 9.83 10.91 -31.21
C GLY A 45 9.77 12.41 -31.49
N ASP A 46 10.38 12.81 -32.60
CA ASP A 46 10.11 14.07 -33.29
C ASP A 46 10.13 13.80 -34.80
N GLY A 47 9.08 14.27 -35.47
CA GLY A 47 8.94 14.20 -36.93
C GLY A 47 9.52 15.44 -37.62
N ASN A 48 10.09 15.25 -38.82
CA ASN A 48 9.47 15.78 -40.05
C ASN A 48 10.22 15.41 -41.35
N ASN A 49 9.42 14.98 -42.33
CA ASN A 49 9.50 15.15 -43.79
C ASN A 49 10.74 14.66 -44.59
N SER A 50 10.55 13.60 -45.41
CA SER A 50 10.07 13.77 -46.79
C SER A 50 10.17 12.47 -47.65
N THR A 51 9.21 12.34 -48.58
CA THR A 51 9.18 11.52 -49.82
C THR A 51 8.91 10.02 -49.78
N ASN A 52 7.70 9.68 -50.24
CA ASN A 52 7.28 8.53 -51.06
C ASN A 52 8.28 7.38 -51.28
N SER A 53 7.94 6.20 -50.77
CA SER A 53 7.63 5.07 -51.67
C SER A 53 6.75 4.03 -50.95
N GLN A 54 5.81 3.49 -51.71
CA GLN A 54 4.93 2.41 -51.31
C GLN A 54 5.75 1.19 -50.83
N ASN A 55 5.36 0.61 -49.70
CA ASN A 55 5.44 -0.84 -49.52
C ASN A 55 4.47 -1.28 -48.42
N HIS A 56 3.32 -1.77 -48.86
CA HIS A 56 2.58 -2.77 -48.11
C HIS A 56 3.52 -3.92 -47.76
N ASN A 57 3.63 -4.30 -46.48
CA ASN A 57 3.75 -5.72 -46.14
C ASN A 57 3.28 -6.04 -44.72
N LYS A 58 2.30 -6.93 -44.71
CA LYS A 58 1.61 -7.60 -43.60
C LYS A 58 2.56 -8.10 -42.52
N TRP A 59 2.29 -7.76 -41.26
CA TRP A 59 2.73 -8.57 -40.13
C TRP A 59 1.85 -9.81 -40.04
N LYS A 60 2.44 -10.96 -40.38
CA LYS A 60 1.81 -12.28 -40.29
C LYS A 60 1.70 -12.67 -38.82
N HIS A 61 0.49 -13.01 -38.40
CA HIS A 61 0.24 -13.83 -37.21
C HIS A 61 1.13 -15.08 -37.23
N LYS A 62 2.03 -15.18 -36.26
CA LYS A 62 2.76 -16.42 -35.99
C LYS A 62 1.99 -17.17 -34.91
N ARG A 63 1.06 -18.04 -35.34
CA ARG A 63 0.58 -19.15 -34.49
C ARG A 63 1.80 -19.99 -34.13
N VAL A 64 2.17 -20.03 -32.86
CA VAL A 64 3.19 -20.97 -32.38
C VAL A 64 2.53 -22.33 -32.24
N ASN A 65 2.93 -23.25 -33.10
CA ASN A 65 2.54 -24.65 -33.07
C ASN A 65 3.16 -25.31 -31.83
N ARG A 66 2.34 -26.00 -31.03
CA ARG A 66 2.78 -26.95 -29.99
C ARG A 66 3.49 -28.13 -30.66
N GLN A 67 4.82 -28.10 -30.75
CA GLN A 67 5.63 -29.30 -30.95
C GLN A 67 6.95 -29.21 -30.17
N ASN A 68 7.12 -30.16 -29.24
CA ASN A 68 8.34 -30.62 -28.59
C ASN A 68 9.60 -29.77 -28.80
N VAL A 69 9.81 -28.81 -27.90
CA VAL A 69 11.15 -28.29 -27.62
C VAL A 69 11.71 -29.12 -26.47
N GLN A 70 12.72 -29.94 -26.74
CA GLN A 70 13.53 -30.57 -25.70
C GLN A 70 14.17 -29.46 -24.87
N MET A 71 13.82 -29.38 -23.59
CA MET A 71 14.42 -28.47 -22.63
C MET A 71 15.94 -28.68 -22.60
N THR A 72 16.69 -27.59 -22.78
CA THR A 72 18.12 -27.55 -22.56
C THR A 72 18.45 -27.80 -21.08
N PRO A 73 19.56 -28.47 -20.74
CA PRO A 73 19.82 -28.98 -19.38
C PRO A 73 20.15 -27.90 -18.32
N ILE A 74 20.09 -26.62 -18.67
CA ILE A 74 20.42 -25.50 -17.78
C ILE A 74 19.22 -25.10 -16.91
N LEU A 75 17.98 -25.39 -17.34
CA LEU A 75 16.77 -25.18 -16.52
C LEU A 75 16.54 -26.26 -15.45
N THR A 76 17.31 -27.35 -15.48
CA THR A 76 17.23 -28.44 -14.49
C THR A 76 18.07 -28.23 -13.22
N GLN A 77 18.76 -27.09 -13.08
CA GLN A 77 19.54 -26.75 -11.88
C GLN A 77 18.92 -25.66 -10.99
N LEU A 78 17.77 -25.09 -11.35
CA LEU A 78 16.93 -24.34 -10.40
C LEU A 78 16.11 -25.31 -9.56
N GLN A 79 16.80 -26.10 -8.74
CA GLN A 79 16.18 -26.91 -7.70
C GLN A 79 15.69 -25.97 -6.59
N LYS A 80 14.37 -25.74 -6.56
CA LYS A 80 13.54 -25.39 -5.38
C LYS A 80 14.09 -24.30 -4.44
N VAL A 81 13.78 -23.04 -4.72
CA VAL A 81 13.96 -21.94 -3.74
C VAL A 81 12.64 -21.26 -3.37
N GLY A 82 11.53 -21.59 -4.03
CA GLY A 82 10.18 -21.17 -3.64
C GLY A 82 9.48 -22.22 -2.76
N LEU A 83 8.62 -21.78 -1.85
CA LEU A 83 7.75 -22.67 -1.08
C LEU A 83 6.70 -23.28 -2.02
N GLU A 84 6.43 -24.58 -1.88
CA GLU A 84 5.39 -25.23 -2.67
C GLU A 84 4.02 -24.85 -2.06
N PHE A 85 3.19 -24.14 -2.83
CA PHE A 85 1.77 -23.89 -2.55
C PHE A 85 1.00 -23.75 -3.87
N SER A 86 -0.32 -23.98 -3.84
CA SER A 86 -1.17 -23.92 -5.03
C SER A 86 -1.73 -22.52 -5.26
N LEU A 87 -1.76 -22.06 -6.52
CA LEU A 87 -2.49 -20.84 -6.89
C LEU A 87 -3.99 -20.88 -6.54
N GLU A 88 -4.60 -22.07 -6.45
CA GLU A 88 -5.99 -22.21 -6.02
C GLU A 88 -6.23 -21.69 -4.59
N ASP A 89 -5.17 -21.66 -3.82
CA ASP A 89 -5.20 -21.22 -2.44
C ASP A 89 -4.85 -19.73 -2.30
N VAL A 90 -4.49 -19.03 -3.37
CA VAL A 90 -4.21 -17.59 -3.32
C VAL A 90 -5.53 -16.85 -3.45
N LYS A 91 -5.91 -16.14 -2.38
CA LYS A 91 -7.19 -15.43 -2.27
C LYS A 91 -6.95 -14.01 -1.80
N ALA A 92 -7.84 -13.10 -2.14
CA ALA A 92 -7.91 -11.78 -1.53
C ALA A 92 -9.04 -11.77 -0.50
N ILE A 93 -8.84 -11.03 0.59
CA ILE A 93 -9.84 -10.85 1.63
C ILE A 93 -10.37 -9.40 1.60
N PRO A 94 -11.67 -9.18 1.34
CA PRO A 94 -12.24 -7.83 1.33
C PRO A 94 -12.11 -7.15 2.69
N ALA A 95 -11.89 -5.82 2.71
CA ALA A 95 -11.65 -5.08 3.95
C ALA A 95 -12.86 -5.11 4.91
N GLU A 96 -14.07 -5.14 4.35
CA GLU A 96 -15.34 -5.35 5.07
C GLU A 96 -15.36 -6.70 5.75
N THR A 97 -14.92 -7.74 5.05
CA THR A 97 -14.86 -9.10 5.59
C THR A 97 -13.88 -9.15 6.76
N ILE A 98 -12.74 -8.46 6.69
CA ILE A 98 -11.79 -8.32 7.80
C ILE A 98 -12.49 -7.68 9.02
N LEU A 99 -13.11 -6.51 8.82
CA LEU A 99 -13.73 -5.75 9.90
C LEU A 99 -14.87 -6.52 10.55
N GLN A 100 -15.74 -7.12 9.75
CA GLN A 100 -16.89 -7.88 10.24
C GLN A 100 -16.47 -9.15 10.97
N ASN A 101 -15.45 -9.85 10.49
CA ASN A 101 -14.86 -10.97 11.19
C ASN A 101 -14.23 -10.54 12.54
N ALA A 102 -13.56 -9.38 12.58
CA ALA A 102 -13.03 -8.83 13.82
C ALA A 102 -14.15 -8.45 14.83
N ILE A 103 -15.24 -7.83 14.38
CA ILE A 103 -16.42 -7.52 15.20
C ILE A 103 -17.02 -8.81 15.78
N ALA A 104 -17.21 -9.83 14.94
CA ALA A 104 -17.75 -11.12 15.36
C ALA A 104 -16.86 -11.82 16.40
N LYS A 105 -15.53 -11.85 16.21
CA LYS A 105 -14.58 -12.45 17.16
C LYS A 105 -14.50 -11.71 18.50
N ARG A 106 -14.77 -10.40 18.52
CA ARG A 106 -14.80 -9.59 19.74
C ARG A 106 -16.16 -9.64 20.46
N SER A 107 -17.19 -10.21 19.85
CA SER A 107 -18.52 -10.30 20.45
C SER A 107 -18.51 -11.18 21.69
N THR A 108 -19.01 -10.66 22.81
CA THR A 108 -19.13 -11.38 24.09
C THR A 108 -20.47 -12.08 24.26
N LYS A 109 -21.38 -11.98 23.28
CA LYS A 109 -22.73 -12.55 23.37
C LYS A 109 -22.70 -14.03 23.00
N GLN A 110 -23.14 -14.89 23.94
CA GLN A 110 -23.53 -16.27 23.64
C GLN A 110 -24.80 -16.24 22.78
N ILE A 111 -24.81 -16.95 21.65
CA ILE A 111 -25.94 -16.92 20.73
C ILE A 111 -26.32 -18.34 20.29
N GLY A 112 -27.55 -18.74 20.62
CA GLY A 112 -28.01 -20.12 20.50
C GLY A 112 -27.28 -21.04 21.48
N ASP A 113 -27.03 -22.27 21.04
CA ASP A 113 -26.31 -23.29 21.83
C ASP A 113 -24.77 -23.19 21.70
N ASN A 114 -24.25 -22.25 20.90
CA ASN A 114 -22.81 -22.11 20.70
C ASN A 114 -22.16 -21.35 21.87
N PRO A 115 -21.00 -21.81 22.37
CA PRO A 115 -20.25 -21.06 23.38
C PRO A 115 -19.75 -19.72 22.80
N PRO A 116 -19.55 -18.69 23.65
CA PRO A 116 -18.93 -17.45 23.21
C PRO A 116 -17.51 -17.70 22.68
N PRO A 117 -16.98 -16.83 21.79
CA PRO A 117 -15.60 -16.92 21.34
C PRO A 117 -14.62 -16.94 22.53
N GLU A 118 -13.53 -17.70 22.39
CA GLU A 118 -12.47 -17.68 23.40
C GLU A 118 -11.90 -16.26 23.56
N PRO A 119 -11.55 -15.85 24.80
CA PRO A 119 -10.92 -14.56 25.04
C PRO A 119 -9.64 -14.40 24.20
N ILE A 120 -9.54 -13.26 23.52
CA ILE A 120 -8.37 -12.94 22.69
C ILE A 120 -7.17 -12.63 23.59
N ASP A 121 -6.13 -13.46 23.51
CA ASP A 121 -4.84 -13.18 24.15
C ASP A 121 -4.01 -12.20 23.31
N TRP A 122 -4.16 -10.91 23.61
CA TRP A 122 -3.46 -9.83 22.93
C TRP A 122 -1.94 -9.84 23.15
N SER A 123 -1.43 -10.56 24.16
CA SER A 123 0.02 -10.68 24.41
C SER A 123 0.74 -11.50 23.34
N LYS A 124 -0.01 -12.24 22.52
CA LYS A 124 0.49 -13.00 21.37
C LYS A 124 0.53 -12.20 20.08
N PHE A 125 0.20 -10.90 20.13
CA PHE A 125 0.15 -10.02 18.97
C PHE A 125 1.09 -8.83 19.11
N ALA A 126 1.65 -8.38 17.99
CA ALA A 126 2.52 -7.21 17.96
C ALA A 126 2.36 -6.37 16.69
N TYR A 127 2.40 -5.04 16.84
CA TYR A 127 2.81 -4.14 15.77
C TYR A 127 4.33 -4.09 15.71
N VAL A 128 4.89 -4.19 14.51
CA VAL A 128 6.35 -4.27 14.33
C VAL A 128 6.80 -3.29 13.26
N GLN A 129 7.83 -2.50 13.57
CA GLN A 129 8.58 -1.71 12.60
C GLN A 129 10.07 -2.00 12.76
N TYR A 130 10.86 -1.69 11.74
CA TYR A 130 12.32 -1.75 11.81
C TYR A 130 12.92 -0.35 11.67
N ALA A 131 14.11 -0.18 12.26
CA ALA A 131 14.88 1.04 12.16
C ALA A 131 16.37 0.73 12.04
N THR A 132 17.01 1.26 11.00
CA THR A 132 18.43 1.10 10.70
C THR A 132 19.23 2.38 10.88
N ASP A 133 18.56 3.50 11.16
CA ASP A 133 19.17 4.77 11.54
C ASP A 133 18.28 5.55 12.54
N LEU A 134 18.75 6.72 12.98
CA LEU A 134 18.07 7.56 13.95
C LEU A 134 16.78 8.20 13.40
N ASN A 135 16.69 8.47 12.10
CA ASN A 135 15.48 9.02 11.47
C ASN A 135 14.36 7.98 11.42
N TYR A 136 14.68 6.75 11.00
CA TYR A 136 13.70 5.65 11.02
C TYR A 136 13.31 5.27 12.45
N LEU A 137 14.22 5.34 13.42
CA LEU A 137 13.87 5.14 14.83
C LEU A 137 12.88 6.22 15.31
N LEU A 138 13.14 7.49 15.02
CA LEU A 138 12.23 8.58 15.38
C LEU A 138 10.87 8.42 14.71
N SER A 139 10.84 8.10 13.42
CA SER A 139 9.60 7.86 12.68
C SER A 139 8.81 6.66 13.25
N ALA A 140 9.50 5.61 13.68
CA ALA A 140 8.85 4.49 14.35
C ALA A 140 8.25 4.88 15.72
N ILE A 141 8.96 5.69 16.51
CA ILE A 141 8.47 6.23 17.78
C ILE A 141 7.20 7.09 17.56
N ILE A 142 7.17 7.90 16.50
CA ILE A 142 5.99 8.71 16.13
C ILE A 142 4.78 7.82 15.88
N ASN A 143 4.92 6.82 14.99
CA ASN A 143 3.85 5.89 14.67
C ASN A 143 3.35 5.13 15.91
N PHE A 144 4.27 4.68 16.76
CA PHE A 144 3.92 3.91 17.96
C PHE A 144 3.35 4.76 19.08
N SER A 145 3.80 6.01 19.23
CA SER A 145 3.14 7.00 20.09
C SER A 145 1.69 7.23 19.67
N GLN A 146 1.44 7.28 18.35
CA GLN A 146 0.09 7.43 17.83
C GLN A 146 -0.76 6.17 18.04
N LEU A 147 -0.25 4.97 17.80
CA LEU A 147 -0.94 3.72 18.13
C LEU A 147 -1.26 3.62 19.63
N ARG A 148 -0.35 4.06 20.52
CA ARG A 148 -0.64 4.15 21.96
C ARG A 148 -1.82 5.07 22.26
N SER A 149 -1.95 6.20 21.55
CA SER A 149 -3.09 7.10 21.72
C SER A 149 -4.43 6.47 21.35
N PHE A 150 -4.42 5.43 20.49
CA PHE A 150 -5.60 4.62 20.15
C PHE A 150 -5.87 3.47 21.14
N ASN A 151 -5.11 3.37 22.23
CA ASN A 151 -5.23 2.31 23.23
C ASN A 151 -5.11 0.90 22.65
N VAL A 152 -4.22 0.71 21.67
CA VAL A 152 -3.99 -0.62 21.09
C VAL A 152 -3.51 -1.60 22.16
N LYS A 153 -4.02 -2.83 22.06
CA LYS A 153 -3.72 -3.92 23.00
C LYS A 153 -2.48 -4.76 22.62
N PRO A 154 -2.17 -4.98 21.33
CA PRO A 154 -0.94 -5.66 20.93
C PRO A 154 0.32 -4.98 21.47
N ASP A 155 1.41 -5.75 21.56
CA ASP A 155 2.73 -5.19 21.82
C ASP A 155 3.19 -4.26 20.70
N LEU A 156 4.01 -3.27 21.06
CA LEU A 156 4.67 -2.39 20.10
C LEU A 156 6.16 -2.75 20.08
N VAL A 157 6.68 -3.16 18.92
CA VAL A 157 8.03 -3.72 18.81
C VAL A 157 8.83 -3.00 17.73
N ILE A 158 10.00 -2.48 18.08
CA ILE A 158 10.96 -1.93 17.12
C ILE A 158 12.13 -2.90 16.99
N LEU A 159 12.35 -3.42 15.78
CA LEU A 159 13.57 -4.12 15.40
C LEU A 159 14.64 -3.07 15.08
N TYR A 160 15.57 -2.86 16.01
CA TYR A 160 16.53 -1.77 15.92
C TYR A 160 17.94 -2.30 15.62
N ALA A 161 18.59 -1.75 14.61
CA ALA A 161 19.92 -2.21 14.20
C ALA A 161 20.95 -2.10 15.35
N SER A 162 21.79 -3.12 15.49
CA SER A 162 22.86 -3.19 16.50
C SER A 162 24.06 -2.32 16.14
N THR A 163 24.21 -1.94 14.87
CA THR A 163 25.43 -1.34 14.30
C THR A 163 25.34 0.16 14.00
N ILE A 164 24.48 0.88 14.73
CA ILE A 164 24.30 2.33 14.55
C ILE A 164 25.62 3.06 14.81
N LYS A 165 26.10 3.77 13.78
CA LYS A 165 27.35 4.55 13.87
C LYS A 165 27.05 5.94 14.42
N HIS A 166 27.73 6.30 15.50
CA HIS A 166 27.68 7.65 16.07
C HIS A 166 28.89 8.46 15.59
N ASN A 167 28.62 9.62 14.99
CA ASN A 167 29.67 10.51 14.49
C ASN A 167 30.16 11.47 15.58
N ASN A 168 29.38 11.66 16.64
CA ASN A 168 29.65 12.59 17.74
C ASN A 168 28.85 12.21 19.01
N LYS A 169 29.18 12.85 20.14
CA LYS A 169 28.47 12.68 21.43
C LYS A 169 26.98 13.02 21.35
N GLU A 170 26.64 14.03 20.56
CA GLU A 170 25.25 14.47 20.34
C GLU A 170 24.38 13.37 19.72
N SER A 171 24.89 12.65 18.71
CA SER A 171 24.14 11.55 18.09
C SER A 171 23.93 10.36 19.05
N LEU A 172 24.84 10.14 20.01
CA LEU A 172 24.68 9.14 21.07
C LEU A 172 23.65 9.59 22.12
N GLU A 173 23.72 10.85 22.59
CA GLU A 173 22.73 11.42 23.51
C GLU A 173 21.33 11.45 22.89
N HIS A 174 21.24 11.71 21.58
CA HIS A 174 20.00 11.68 20.84
C HIS A 174 19.41 10.27 20.77
N GLU A 175 20.22 9.24 20.47
CA GLU A 175 19.76 7.84 20.53
C GLU A 175 19.27 7.48 21.93
N GLN A 176 20.04 7.80 22.98
CA GLN A 176 19.66 7.52 24.37
C GLN A 176 18.32 8.17 24.73
N GLY A 177 18.10 9.43 24.32
CA GLY A 177 16.83 10.12 24.51
C GLY A 177 15.67 9.44 23.77
N MET A 178 15.89 8.94 22.55
CA MET A 178 14.88 8.18 21.82
C MET A 178 14.57 6.82 22.46
N LEU A 179 15.59 6.10 22.96
CA LEU A 179 15.40 4.84 23.66
C LEU A 179 14.65 5.02 24.99
N ALA A 180 14.91 6.10 25.74
CA ALA A 180 14.13 6.44 26.93
C ALA A 180 12.65 6.72 26.59
N LYS A 181 12.38 7.38 25.46
CA LYS A 181 11.02 7.58 24.95
C LYS A 181 10.35 6.26 24.59
N CYS A 182 11.07 5.31 23.98
CA CYS A 182 10.56 3.96 23.74
C CYS A 182 10.12 3.28 25.04
N GLU A 183 10.97 3.31 26.07
CA GLU A 183 10.66 2.72 27.37
C GLU A 183 9.40 3.33 27.99
N LYS A 184 9.30 4.67 28.00
CA LYS A 184 8.14 5.40 28.50
C LYS A 184 6.84 5.05 27.77
N LEU A 185 6.90 4.81 26.46
CA LEU A 185 5.76 4.40 25.64
C LEU A 185 5.47 2.89 25.72
N GLY A 186 6.25 2.12 26.50
CA GLY A 186 6.16 0.67 26.57
C GLY A 186 6.44 0.01 25.22
N ILE A 187 7.34 0.58 24.42
CA ILE A 187 7.80 0.02 23.16
C ILE A 187 8.94 -0.94 23.43
N LYS A 188 8.82 -2.19 22.98
CA LYS A 188 9.83 -3.23 23.08
C LYS A 188 10.87 -3.04 21.98
N VAL A 189 12.06 -2.57 22.34
CA VAL A 189 13.18 -2.45 21.39
C VAL A 189 13.98 -3.75 21.37
N ILE A 190 14.01 -4.43 20.23
CA ILE A 190 14.78 -5.66 20.02
C ILE A 190 15.96 -5.32 19.12
N ARG A 191 17.19 -5.48 19.63
CA ARG A 191 18.40 -5.27 18.82
C ARG A 191 18.57 -6.41 17.83
N VAL A 192 18.79 -6.08 16.55
CA VAL A 192 19.02 -7.05 15.48
C VAL A 192 20.24 -6.66 14.66
N ASP A 193 20.94 -7.65 14.13
CA ASP A 193 22.00 -7.40 13.17
C ASP A 193 21.40 -6.95 11.84
N GLU A 194 21.98 -5.88 11.29
CA GLU A 194 21.56 -5.35 10.01
C GLU A 194 21.90 -6.35 8.90
N ILE A 195 20.92 -6.69 8.08
CA ILE A 195 21.11 -7.63 6.97
C ILE A 195 21.74 -6.86 5.81
N LYS A 196 23.07 -6.72 5.82
CA LYS A 196 23.84 -6.18 4.70
C LYS A 196 24.37 -7.30 3.84
N VAL A 197 24.17 -7.19 2.53
CA VAL A 197 24.86 -8.05 1.57
C VAL A 197 25.84 -7.18 0.82
N THR A 198 27.07 -7.64 0.73
CA THR A 198 28.18 -6.93 0.08
C THR A 198 27.99 -6.91 -1.44
N THR A 199 27.21 -5.96 -1.96
CA THR A 199 27.20 -5.60 -3.39
C THR A 199 27.60 -4.13 -3.59
N GLU A 200 28.05 -3.76 -4.79
CA GLU A 200 28.58 -2.42 -5.10
C GLU A 200 27.53 -1.29 -4.95
N THR A 201 26.23 -1.64 -4.95
CA THR A 201 25.11 -0.71 -4.70
C THR A 201 24.52 -0.95 -3.29
N GLN A 202 24.79 -0.03 -2.36
CA GLN A 202 24.45 -0.14 -0.93
C GLN A 202 23.08 0.45 -0.55
N TYR A 203 22.35 1.04 -1.49
CA TYR A 203 21.25 1.97 -1.17
C TYR A 203 20.06 1.29 -0.48
N TRP A 204 19.77 0.02 -0.82
CA TRP A 204 18.62 -0.72 -0.28
C TRP A 204 18.98 -1.87 0.65
N ASP A 205 20.26 -2.12 0.92
CA ASP A 205 20.69 -3.28 1.72
C ASP A 205 20.05 -3.30 3.11
N SER A 206 19.93 -2.14 3.74
CA SER A 206 19.37 -2.04 5.09
C SER A 206 17.90 -2.49 5.16
N SER A 207 17.16 -2.44 4.04
CA SER A 207 15.73 -2.81 3.97
C SER A 207 15.48 -4.29 4.28
N PHE A 208 16.43 -5.19 3.93
CA PHE A 208 16.31 -6.62 4.21
C PHE A 208 16.25 -6.93 5.71
N THR A 209 16.71 -6.00 6.56
CA THR A 209 16.60 -6.11 8.03
C THR A 209 15.16 -6.34 8.48
N LYS A 210 14.16 -5.90 7.69
CA LYS A 210 12.74 -6.17 7.95
C LYS A 210 12.41 -7.66 8.02
N PHE A 211 13.14 -8.55 7.32
CA PHE A 211 12.88 -9.99 7.37
C PHE A 211 13.09 -10.60 8.77
N ASN A 212 13.76 -9.91 9.69
CA ASN A 212 13.82 -10.34 11.09
C ASN A 212 12.43 -10.44 11.76
N VAL A 213 11.35 -9.89 11.18
CA VAL A 213 9.97 -10.11 11.66
C VAL A 213 9.62 -11.59 11.73
N PHE A 214 10.11 -12.42 10.81
CA PHE A 214 9.84 -13.85 10.78
C PHE A 214 10.51 -14.63 11.93
N LYS A 215 11.48 -14.02 12.63
CA LYS A 215 12.12 -14.62 13.82
C LYS A 215 11.35 -14.41 15.11
N LEU A 216 10.31 -13.57 15.12
CA LEU A 216 9.57 -13.20 16.33
C LEU A 216 8.54 -14.27 16.74
N THR A 217 8.96 -15.53 16.85
CA THR A 217 8.11 -16.71 17.10
C THR A 217 7.44 -16.75 18.47
N GLN A 218 7.72 -15.78 19.35
CA GLN A 218 6.95 -15.55 20.57
C GLN A 218 5.53 -15.01 20.31
N TYR A 219 5.29 -14.44 19.12
CA TYR A 219 3.99 -13.94 18.68
C TYR A 219 3.34 -14.94 17.72
N ASN A 220 2.01 -15.08 17.84
CA ASN A 220 1.22 -15.89 16.92
C ASN A 220 0.94 -15.11 15.62
N ARG A 221 0.87 -13.77 15.71
CA ARG A 221 0.66 -12.91 14.56
C ARG A 221 1.19 -11.52 14.83
N LEU A 222 1.84 -10.93 13.83
CA LEU A 222 2.28 -9.55 13.88
C LEU A 222 1.78 -8.76 12.68
N VAL A 223 1.58 -7.45 12.86
CA VAL A 223 1.36 -6.49 11.78
C VAL A 223 2.65 -5.70 11.62
N PHE A 224 3.37 -6.00 10.55
CA PHE A 224 4.52 -5.25 10.12
C PHE A 224 4.11 -4.12 9.19
N PHE A 225 4.76 -2.96 9.35
CA PHE A 225 4.74 -1.91 8.33
C PHE A 225 6.04 -1.11 8.40
N ASP A 226 6.45 -0.52 7.29
CA ASP A 226 7.69 0.25 7.27
C ASP A 226 7.59 1.49 8.16
N SER A 227 8.73 1.94 8.70
CA SER A 227 8.80 3.11 9.58
C SER A 227 8.63 4.44 8.85
N ASP A 228 8.74 4.44 7.52
CA ASP A 228 8.35 5.52 6.62
C ASP A 228 6.89 5.48 6.22
N ALA A 229 6.05 5.21 7.20
CA ALA A 229 4.62 5.39 7.13
C ALA A 229 4.13 6.37 8.20
N LEU A 230 2.86 6.73 8.10
CA LEU A 230 2.08 7.47 9.07
C LEU A 230 0.82 6.65 9.38
N VAL A 231 0.72 6.21 10.64
CA VAL A 231 -0.50 5.61 11.17
C VAL A 231 -1.57 6.70 11.27
N LEU A 232 -2.81 6.40 10.90
CA LEU A 232 -3.94 7.33 11.07
C LEU A 232 -5.04 6.75 11.95
N GLN A 233 -5.14 5.42 12.03
CA GLN A 233 -6.09 4.71 12.87
C GLN A 233 -5.51 3.39 13.39
N THR A 234 -6.18 2.74 14.35
CA THR A 234 -5.87 1.36 14.72
C THR A 234 -6.11 0.41 13.53
N MET A 235 -5.33 -0.67 13.50
CA MET A 235 -5.47 -1.79 12.56
C MET A 235 -5.66 -3.12 13.33
N ASP A 236 -6.22 -3.09 14.55
CA ASP A 236 -6.30 -4.25 15.45
C ASP A 236 -7.14 -5.40 14.83
N GLU A 237 -8.00 -5.11 13.87
CA GLU A 237 -8.77 -6.09 13.10
C GLU A 237 -7.89 -7.05 12.28
N LEU A 238 -6.69 -6.62 11.87
CA LEU A 238 -5.75 -7.45 11.11
C LEU A 238 -5.27 -8.66 11.90
N PHE A 239 -5.15 -8.56 13.23
CA PHE A 239 -4.78 -9.69 14.07
C PHE A 239 -5.84 -10.79 14.09
N LEU A 240 -7.09 -10.44 13.80
CA LEU A 240 -8.23 -11.34 13.93
C LEU A 240 -8.63 -12.03 12.62
N MET A 241 -7.92 -11.74 11.51
CA MET A 241 -8.14 -12.37 10.20
C MET A 241 -8.06 -13.90 10.25
N PRO A 242 -8.54 -14.61 9.21
CA PRO A 242 -8.32 -16.04 9.08
C PRO A 242 -6.85 -16.47 9.15
N PRO A 243 -6.54 -17.77 9.32
CA PRO A 243 -5.18 -18.27 9.26
C PRO A 243 -4.57 -18.06 7.86
N SER A 244 -3.35 -17.54 7.82
CA SER A 244 -2.44 -17.52 6.66
C SER A 244 -1.07 -17.11 7.16
N LEU A 245 -0.01 -17.66 6.57
CA LEU A 245 1.37 -17.37 6.99
C LEU A 245 1.76 -15.92 6.69
N ILE A 246 1.31 -15.38 5.55
CA ILE A 246 1.57 -14.01 5.13
C ILE A 246 0.29 -13.39 4.56
N TYR A 247 0.00 -12.17 4.98
CA TYR A 247 -0.87 -11.25 4.26
C TYR A 247 -0.05 -10.09 3.73
N ALA A 248 -0.22 -9.75 2.46
CA ALA A 248 0.47 -8.65 1.83
C ALA A 248 -0.45 -7.95 0.83
N PRO A 249 -0.45 -6.60 0.76
CA PRO A 249 -1.28 -5.90 -0.20
C PRO A 249 -0.80 -6.09 -1.63
N ALA A 250 -1.69 -5.94 -2.60
CA ALA A 250 -1.28 -5.82 -4.00
C ALA A 250 -0.37 -4.58 -4.17
N ASN A 251 0.71 -4.70 -4.94
CA ASN A 251 1.48 -3.57 -5.41
C ASN A 251 0.72 -2.87 -6.55
N TYR A 252 -0.40 -2.24 -6.20
CA TYR A 252 -1.38 -1.70 -7.16
C TYR A 252 -0.77 -0.68 -8.13
N VAL A 253 0.35 -0.03 -7.78
CA VAL A 253 1.05 0.91 -8.66
C VAL A 253 1.56 0.27 -9.94
N ARG A 254 1.92 -1.03 -9.91
CA ARG A 254 2.32 -1.81 -11.09
C ARG A 254 1.23 -1.89 -12.16
N PHE A 255 -0.04 -1.74 -11.75
CA PHE A 255 -1.20 -1.90 -12.63
C PHE A 255 -1.53 -0.63 -13.43
N ARG A 256 -0.78 0.46 -13.21
CA ARG A 256 -0.99 1.73 -13.94
C ARG A 256 -0.59 1.68 -15.41
N SER A 257 0.30 0.77 -15.80
CA SER A 257 0.71 0.59 -17.21
C SER A 257 -0.28 -0.22 -18.04
N PHE A 258 -1.45 -0.57 -17.47
CA PHE A 258 -2.42 -1.45 -18.14
C PHE A 258 -3.17 -0.77 -19.29
N GLU A 259 -3.06 0.55 -19.43
CA GLU A 259 -3.61 1.30 -20.57
C GLU A 259 -3.09 0.80 -21.93
N GLU A 260 -1.95 0.09 -21.94
CA GLU A 260 -1.33 -0.48 -23.14
C GLU A 260 -1.92 -1.85 -23.54
N PHE A 261 -2.74 -2.47 -22.69
CA PHE A 261 -3.21 -3.84 -22.84
C PHE A 261 -4.74 -3.90 -22.98
N HIS A 262 -5.23 -4.31 -24.15
CA HIS A 262 -6.63 -4.66 -24.36
C HIS A 262 -6.80 -6.18 -24.26
N MET A 263 -7.12 -6.65 -23.05
CA MET A 263 -7.45 -8.06 -22.83
C MET A 263 -8.93 -8.31 -23.14
N ASP A 264 -9.30 -9.53 -23.55
CA ASP A 264 -10.70 -9.98 -23.54
C ASP A 264 -10.90 -10.92 -22.36
N LEU A 265 -11.59 -10.45 -21.32
CA LEU A 265 -11.83 -11.14 -20.06
C LEU A 265 -13.22 -11.80 -19.99
N THR A 266 -14.00 -11.78 -21.08
CA THR A 266 -15.40 -12.26 -21.08
C THR A 266 -15.47 -13.72 -20.61
N GLY A 267 -16.05 -13.95 -19.43
CA GLY A 267 -16.20 -15.30 -18.87
C GLY A 267 -14.90 -15.97 -18.40
N ILE A 268 -13.78 -15.23 -18.35
CA ILE A 268 -12.48 -15.73 -17.86
C ILE A 268 -12.27 -15.35 -16.40
N VAL A 269 -12.56 -14.09 -16.06
CA VAL A 269 -12.42 -13.54 -14.72
C VAL A 269 -13.80 -13.13 -14.22
N GLN A 270 -14.07 -13.36 -12.94
CA GLN A 270 -15.30 -12.90 -12.31
C GLN A 270 -15.41 -11.37 -12.44
N THR A 271 -16.61 -10.89 -12.69
CA THR A 271 -16.91 -9.45 -12.61
C THR A 271 -17.00 -9.01 -11.16
N TRP A 272 -16.90 -7.69 -10.93
CA TRP A 272 -17.12 -7.10 -9.61
C TRP A 272 -18.50 -7.52 -9.06
N LEU A 273 -19.54 -7.47 -9.91
CA LEU A 273 -20.92 -7.80 -9.51
C LEU A 273 -21.05 -9.26 -9.03
N GLU A 274 -20.46 -10.21 -9.76
CA GLU A 274 -20.46 -11.62 -9.36
C GLU A 274 -19.72 -11.86 -8.04
N ARG A 275 -18.61 -11.14 -7.81
CA ARG A 275 -17.90 -11.18 -6.52
C ARG A 275 -18.75 -10.59 -5.39
N ASP A 276 -19.51 -9.51 -5.62
CA ASP A 276 -20.39 -8.92 -4.58
C ASP A 276 -21.38 -9.94 -4.04
N GLU A 277 -22.01 -10.67 -4.96
CA GLU A 277 -23.01 -11.67 -4.62
C GLU A 277 -22.39 -12.77 -3.76
N ILE A 278 -21.18 -13.23 -4.13
CA ILE A 278 -20.42 -14.23 -3.36
C ILE A 278 -20.05 -13.69 -1.97
N VAL A 279 -19.47 -12.50 -1.87
CA VAL A 279 -19.08 -11.89 -0.59
C VAL A 279 -20.30 -11.64 0.29
N GLY A 280 -21.40 -11.16 -0.30
CA GLY A 280 -22.69 -10.99 0.36
C GLY A 280 -23.28 -12.31 0.88
N ASP A 281 -23.15 -13.40 0.13
CA ASP A 281 -23.58 -14.73 0.57
C ASP A 281 -22.70 -15.30 1.67
N ILE A 282 -21.37 -15.13 1.58
CA ILE A 282 -20.43 -15.47 2.65
C ILE A 282 -20.81 -14.70 3.92
N PHE A 283 -21.04 -13.40 3.79
CA PHE A 283 -21.48 -12.55 4.89
C PHE A 283 -22.79 -13.08 5.48
N ARG A 284 -23.84 -13.30 4.67
CA ARG A 284 -25.12 -13.83 5.16
C ARG A 284 -25.00 -15.20 5.84
N LYS A 285 -24.16 -16.07 5.29
CA LYS A 285 -24.01 -17.47 5.73
C LYS A 285 -23.22 -17.61 7.02
N TYR A 286 -22.08 -16.91 7.11
CA TYR A 286 -21.13 -17.07 8.20
C TYR A 286 -21.14 -15.90 9.20
N ILE A 287 -21.50 -14.69 8.77
CA ILE A 287 -21.31 -13.46 9.56
C ILE A 287 -22.64 -12.87 10.08
N ARG A 288 -23.66 -12.70 9.21
CA ARG A 288 -24.95 -12.04 9.51
C ARG A 288 -25.88 -12.88 10.39
N LYS A 289 -25.70 -14.20 10.47
CA LYS A 289 -26.37 -14.98 11.51
C LYS A 289 -25.81 -14.51 12.84
N LYS A 290 -26.42 -13.43 13.38
CA LYS A 290 -25.98 -12.68 14.56
C LYS A 290 -25.50 -13.70 15.60
N GLY A 291 -24.19 -13.82 15.79
CA GLY A 291 -23.59 -14.70 16.79
C GLY A 291 -23.21 -16.13 16.41
N ALA A 292 -23.29 -16.53 15.14
CA ALA A 292 -22.65 -17.76 14.72
C ALA A 292 -21.13 -17.60 14.85
N TYR A 293 -20.49 -18.50 15.60
CA TYR A 293 -19.04 -18.65 15.61
C TYR A 293 -18.55 -18.71 14.15
N ILE A 294 -17.74 -17.73 13.74
CA ILE A 294 -17.10 -17.74 12.42
C ILE A 294 -15.91 -18.68 12.52
N ASP A 295 -16.10 -19.89 12.03
CA ASP A 295 -14.99 -20.76 11.69
C ASP A 295 -14.13 -20.05 10.63
N SER A 296 -12.96 -19.60 11.07
CA SER A 296 -12.05 -18.79 10.26
C SER A 296 -11.56 -19.54 9.02
N TYR A 297 -11.40 -20.86 9.10
CA TYR A 297 -11.04 -21.70 7.96
C TYR A 297 -12.20 -21.81 6.98
N LYS A 298 -13.45 -21.97 7.46
CA LYS A 298 -14.63 -21.93 6.57
C LYS A 298 -14.79 -20.58 5.87
N LEU A 299 -14.52 -19.48 6.57
CA LEU A 299 -14.54 -18.14 5.97
C LEU A 299 -13.52 -18.07 4.83
N TYR A 300 -12.26 -18.43 5.10
CA TYR A 300 -11.20 -18.45 4.09
C TYR A 300 -11.52 -19.35 2.90
N ASN A 301 -11.96 -20.58 3.17
CA ASN A 301 -12.28 -21.57 2.14
C ASN A 301 -13.42 -21.13 1.23
N SER A 302 -14.29 -20.22 1.69
CA SER A 302 -15.39 -19.69 0.90
C SER A 302 -15.00 -18.52 0.00
N LEU A 303 -13.85 -17.86 0.24
CA LEU A 303 -13.37 -16.77 -0.61
C LEU A 303 -12.99 -17.29 -2.01
N PRO A 304 -13.20 -16.48 -3.08
CA PRO A 304 -12.82 -16.85 -4.43
C PRO A 304 -11.29 -16.92 -4.59
N SER A 305 -10.85 -17.83 -5.46
CA SER A 305 -9.45 -17.96 -5.85
C SER A 305 -9.05 -16.86 -6.84
N MET A 306 -7.84 -16.32 -6.70
CA MET A 306 -7.25 -15.35 -7.63
C MET A 306 -6.50 -16.01 -8.78
N LYS A 307 -6.45 -17.35 -8.85
CA LYS A 307 -5.69 -18.11 -9.84
C LYS A 307 -5.89 -17.61 -11.26
N SER A 308 -7.14 -17.50 -11.73
CA SER A 308 -7.43 -17.08 -13.10
C SER A 308 -6.90 -15.69 -13.42
N SER A 309 -7.00 -14.75 -12.47
CA SER A 309 -6.45 -13.39 -12.63
C SER A 309 -4.92 -13.43 -12.68
N ILE A 310 -4.28 -14.22 -11.82
CA ILE A 310 -2.81 -14.33 -11.74
C ILE A 310 -2.24 -14.99 -12.99
N GLU A 311 -2.80 -16.14 -13.42
CA GLU A 311 -2.36 -16.86 -14.63
C GLU A 311 -2.51 -15.98 -15.87
N LEU A 312 -3.59 -15.21 -15.97
CA LEU A 312 -3.80 -14.31 -17.09
C LEU A 312 -2.79 -13.15 -17.10
N LEU A 313 -2.50 -12.55 -15.95
CA LEU A 313 -1.48 -11.50 -15.86
C LEU A 313 -0.09 -12.01 -16.24
N ASP A 314 0.23 -13.25 -15.88
CA ASP A 314 1.49 -13.90 -16.28
C ASP A 314 1.53 -14.16 -17.80
N GLU A 315 0.43 -14.60 -18.42
CA GLU A 315 0.35 -14.81 -19.87
C GLU A 315 0.65 -13.53 -20.67
N TYR A 316 0.26 -12.37 -20.14
CA TYR A 316 0.52 -11.05 -20.75
C TYR A 316 1.84 -10.41 -20.28
N GLY A 317 2.62 -11.07 -19.43
CA GLY A 317 3.92 -10.59 -18.94
C GLY A 317 3.84 -9.40 -17.98
N LEU A 318 2.71 -9.23 -17.29
CA LEU A 318 2.45 -8.10 -16.39
C LEU A 318 2.78 -8.38 -14.93
N ASP A 319 2.68 -9.65 -14.52
CA ASP A 319 2.97 -10.18 -13.19
C ASP A 319 2.10 -9.60 -12.07
N PHE A 320 1.40 -10.46 -11.32
CA PHE A 320 0.75 -10.01 -10.09
C PHE A 320 1.81 -9.85 -8.99
N GLN A 321 2.09 -8.60 -8.60
CA GLN A 321 3.08 -8.29 -7.56
C GLN A 321 2.44 -7.84 -6.26
N LEU A 322 3.06 -8.23 -5.15
CA LEU A 322 2.68 -7.86 -3.80
C LEU A 322 3.62 -6.79 -3.25
N ALA A 323 3.07 -5.96 -2.38
CA ALA A 323 3.77 -4.98 -1.57
C ALA A 323 4.15 -5.56 -0.21
N ASN A 324 5.32 -5.20 0.31
CA ASN A 324 5.85 -5.70 1.58
C ASN A 324 6.08 -4.57 2.62
N TYR A 325 5.74 -3.33 2.28
CA TYR A 325 5.80 -2.19 3.21
C TYR A 325 4.66 -2.22 4.24
N VAL A 326 3.70 -3.15 4.08
CA VAL A 326 2.74 -3.61 5.10
C VAL A 326 2.60 -5.12 4.95
N MET A 327 2.71 -5.86 6.04
CA MET A 327 2.47 -7.30 6.05
C MET A 327 1.80 -7.73 7.34
N VAL A 328 0.95 -8.75 7.28
CA VAL A 328 0.52 -9.47 8.48
C VAL A 328 1.16 -10.84 8.44
N VAL A 329 1.94 -11.19 9.45
CA VAL A 329 2.84 -12.35 9.39
C VAL A 329 2.57 -13.26 10.58
N GLU A 330 2.49 -14.55 10.31
CA GLU A 330 2.73 -15.61 11.29
C GLU A 330 4.25 -15.90 11.29
N PRO A 331 4.99 -15.54 12.34
CA PRO A 331 6.45 -15.69 12.35
C PRO A 331 6.88 -17.14 12.14
N ASN A 332 7.82 -17.35 11.21
CA ASN A 332 8.25 -18.68 10.80
C ASN A 332 9.74 -18.68 10.42
N LEU A 333 10.54 -19.50 11.11
CA LEU A 333 12.00 -19.56 10.91
C LEU A 333 12.40 -20.17 9.56
N GLU A 334 11.61 -21.08 9.00
CA GLU A 334 11.88 -21.65 7.67
C GLU A 334 11.72 -20.59 6.59
N ILE A 335 10.66 -19.76 6.68
CA ILE A 335 10.46 -18.61 5.78
C ILE A 335 11.63 -17.63 5.91
N PHE A 336 12.08 -17.34 7.15
CA PHE A 336 13.26 -16.49 7.36
C PHE A 336 14.50 -17.05 6.65
N ASP A 337 14.81 -18.34 6.86
CA ASP A 337 15.98 -18.97 6.26
C ASP A 337 15.93 -18.96 4.71
N MET A 338 14.74 -19.09 4.14
CA MET A 338 14.54 -18.98 2.69
C MET A 338 14.74 -17.56 2.18
N LEU A 339 14.18 -16.56 2.85
CA LEU A 339 14.43 -15.15 2.54
C LEU A 339 15.92 -14.81 2.62
N MET A 340 16.63 -15.34 3.61
CA MET A 340 18.08 -15.14 3.73
C MET A 340 18.85 -15.78 2.57
N LYS A 341 18.49 -17.00 2.15
CA LYS A 341 19.08 -17.66 0.98
C LYS A 341 18.83 -16.88 -0.31
N LEU A 342 17.61 -16.38 -0.52
CA LEU A 342 17.28 -15.54 -1.68
C LEU A 342 18.08 -14.23 -1.65
N THR A 343 18.11 -13.57 -0.49
CA THR A 343 18.84 -12.31 -0.29
C THR A 343 20.34 -12.47 -0.56
N GLN A 344 20.94 -13.62 -0.21
CA GLN A 344 22.36 -13.92 -0.48
C GLN A 344 22.66 -14.20 -1.95
N ASN A 345 21.70 -14.73 -2.71
CA ASN A 345 21.86 -15.11 -4.11
C ASN A 345 21.26 -14.10 -5.10
N ARG A 346 20.86 -12.93 -4.61
CA ARG A 346 20.16 -11.92 -5.40
C ARG A 346 21.02 -11.36 -6.54
N GLU A 347 20.33 -10.84 -7.54
CA GLU A 347 20.92 -10.04 -8.61
C GLU A 347 21.21 -8.60 -8.16
N GLU A 348 22.11 -7.93 -8.87
CA GLU A 348 22.41 -6.52 -8.61
C GLU A 348 21.18 -5.64 -8.85
N GLY A 349 20.89 -4.74 -7.90
CA GLY A 349 19.76 -3.83 -7.97
C GLY A 349 18.45 -4.40 -7.42
N GLN A 350 18.37 -5.70 -7.12
CA GLN A 350 17.23 -6.27 -6.42
C GLN A 350 17.15 -5.75 -4.98
N TYR A 351 15.94 -5.36 -4.56
CA TYR A 351 15.65 -4.89 -3.21
C TYR A 351 14.62 -5.80 -2.52
N ASP A 352 14.23 -5.47 -1.30
CA ASP A 352 13.40 -6.33 -0.43
C ASP A 352 12.07 -6.76 -1.06
N MET A 353 11.45 -5.92 -1.88
CA MET A 353 10.24 -6.27 -2.62
C MET A 353 10.47 -7.35 -3.68
N ASP A 354 11.61 -7.32 -4.37
CA ASP A 354 11.93 -8.33 -5.40
C ASP A 354 12.16 -9.68 -4.74
N ILE A 355 12.94 -9.70 -3.65
CA ILE A 355 13.19 -10.92 -2.87
C ILE A 355 11.91 -11.49 -2.27
N PHE A 356 11.03 -10.62 -1.77
CA PHE A 356 9.73 -11.03 -1.26
C PHE A 356 8.85 -11.65 -2.37
N ASN A 357 8.77 -11.02 -3.54
CA ASN A 357 8.01 -11.57 -4.66
C ASN A 357 8.66 -12.82 -5.28
N GLU A 358 9.98 -13.00 -5.14
CA GLU A 358 10.69 -14.23 -5.51
C GLU A 358 10.43 -15.37 -4.52
N LEU A 359 10.30 -15.08 -3.22
CA LEU A 359 9.85 -16.07 -2.23
C LEU A 359 8.44 -16.55 -2.55
N VAL A 360 7.52 -15.60 -2.79
CA VAL A 360 6.12 -15.92 -3.05
C VAL A 360 5.95 -16.58 -4.42
N ASN A 361 6.65 -16.08 -5.44
CA ASN A 361 6.68 -16.62 -6.80
C ASN A 361 5.32 -17.09 -7.33
N LEU A 362 4.38 -16.16 -7.46
CA LEU A 362 3.03 -16.47 -7.96
C LEU A 362 3.03 -17.08 -9.38
N LYS A 363 4.13 -16.98 -10.14
CA LYS A 363 4.28 -17.56 -11.48
C LYS A 363 4.53 -19.07 -11.48
N HIS A 364 5.21 -19.56 -10.45
CA HIS A 364 5.73 -20.93 -10.41
C HIS A 364 5.27 -21.68 -9.17
N SER A 365 3.99 -21.47 -8.81
CA SER A 365 3.33 -22.25 -7.77
C SER A 365 3.32 -23.75 -8.15
N VAL A 366 3.57 -24.62 -7.19
CA VAL A 366 3.50 -26.07 -7.36
C VAL A 366 2.25 -26.56 -6.65
N ASN A 367 1.49 -27.48 -7.26
CA ASN A 367 0.27 -28.02 -6.67
C ASN A 367 0.53 -28.99 -5.49
N ASN A 368 1.15 -28.48 -4.43
CA ASN A 368 1.52 -29.16 -3.20
C ASN A 368 1.54 -28.11 -2.08
N ASN A 369 0.45 -27.90 -1.32
CA ASN A 369 0.61 -27.14 -0.07
C ASN A 369 1.14 -28.05 1.03
N VAL A 370 2.26 -27.65 1.63
CA VAL A 370 2.92 -28.36 2.73
C VAL A 370 2.58 -27.78 4.10
N PHE A 371 1.95 -26.60 4.17
CA PHE A 371 1.72 -25.89 5.44
C PHE A 371 0.44 -26.34 6.15
N LYS A 372 0.60 -26.75 7.40
CA LYS A 372 -0.48 -27.13 8.30
C LYS A 372 -0.25 -26.53 9.67
N SER A 373 -1.34 -26.19 10.35
CA SER A 373 -1.30 -25.78 11.75
C SER A 373 -0.79 -26.94 12.60
N GLU A 374 0.21 -26.68 13.44
CA GLU A 374 0.69 -27.66 14.41
C GLU A 374 -0.41 -28.02 15.43
N VAL A 375 -1.32 -27.09 15.71
CA VAL A 375 -2.36 -27.25 16.73
C VAL A 375 -3.58 -27.99 16.19
N SER A 376 -4.15 -27.54 15.07
CA SER A 376 -5.38 -28.11 14.51
C SER A 376 -5.11 -29.21 13.46
N GLY A 377 -3.90 -29.28 12.91
CA GLY A 377 -3.60 -30.09 11.72
C GLY A 377 -4.25 -29.57 10.44
N GLU A 378 -5.00 -28.45 10.51
CA GLU A 378 -5.68 -27.87 9.37
C GLU A 378 -4.72 -27.14 8.44
N TYR A 379 -5.11 -27.10 7.17
CA TYR A 379 -4.43 -26.39 6.10
C TYR A 379 -4.20 -24.91 6.45
N ILE A 380 -2.98 -24.40 6.30
CA ILE A 380 -2.70 -22.95 6.40
C ILE A 380 -2.30 -22.42 5.01
N PRO A 381 -2.99 -21.40 4.48
CA PRO A 381 -2.60 -20.75 3.24
C PRO A 381 -1.26 -20.04 3.41
N PHE A 382 -0.35 -20.23 2.46
CA PHE A 382 0.95 -19.56 2.48
C PHE A 382 0.81 -18.03 2.36
N ILE A 383 0.03 -17.57 1.39
CA ILE A 383 -0.16 -16.15 1.09
C ILE A 383 -1.64 -15.83 0.89
N THR A 384 -2.09 -14.73 1.51
CA THR A 384 -3.40 -14.12 1.24
C THR A 384 -3.20 -12.65 0.86
N VAL A 385 -3.89 -12.17 -0.16
CA VAL A 385 -3.78 -10.79 -0.60
C VAL A 385 -4.60 -9.89 0.35
N LEU A 386 -3.91 -8.94 0.97
CA LEU A 386 -4.51 -7.90 1.80
C LEU A 386 -5.11 -6.82 0.89
N PRO A 387 -6.24 -6.20 1.25
CA PRO A 387 -6.73 -5.06 0.49
C PRO A 387 -5.79 -3.88 0.74
N HIS A 388 -5.32 -3.23 -0.32
CA HIS A 388 -4.43 -2.08 -0.18
C HIS A 388 -5.19 -0.84 0.34
N LYS A 389 -6.51 -0.80 0.17
CA LYS A 389 -7.40 0.11 0.88
C LYS A 389 -8.02 -0.61 2.08
N PRO A 390 -8.00 -0.04 3.30
CA PRO A 390 -7.43 1.24 3.73
C PRO A 390 -5.99 1.14 4.28
N TYR A 391 -5.28 0.02 4.06
CA TYR A 391 -4.06 -0.31 4.80
C TYR A 391 -2.74 0.12 4.15
N ALA A 392 -2.73 0.53 2.89
CA ALA A 392 -1.52 0.69 2.08
C ALA A 392 -1.61 1.88 1.11
N LEU A 393 -2.14 3.03 1.57
CA LEU A 393 -2.20 4.23 0.74
C LEU A 393 -0.80 4.83 0.58
N LEU A 394 -0.36 5.08 -0.65
CA LEU A 394 0.89 5.81 -0.90
C LEU A 394 0.64 7.31 -0.96
N THR A 395 1.51 8.12 -0.35
CA THR A 395 1.45 9.59 -0.53
C THR A 395 1.60 10.02 -1.99
N GLY A 396 2.26 9.18 -2.80
CA GLY A 396 2.35 9.34 -4.24
C GLY A 396 1.02 9.35 -4.98
N GLU A 397 -0.08 8.88 -4.39
CA GLU A 397 -1.43 8.99 -4.97
C GLU A 397 -1.85 10.45 -5.13
N PHE A 398 -1.59 11.30 -4.14
CA PHE A 398 -2.11 12.67 -4.14
C PHE A 398 -1.44 13.60 -5.17
N LYS A 399 -0.44 13.11 -5.91
CA LYS A 399 0.16 13.83 -7.06
C LYS A 399 -0.53 13.53 -8.39
N LYS A 400 -1.32 12.46 -8.44
CA LYS A 400 -1.91 11.95 -9.67
C LYS A 400 -3.10 12.81 -10.08
N PHE A 401 -3.34 12.87 -11.38
CA PHE A 401 -4.49 13.55 -11.96
C PHE A 401 -5.34 12.50 -12.71
N GLU A 402 -6.66 12.64 -12.67
CA GLU A 402 -7.60 11.80 -13.45
C GLU A 402 -7.55 10.29 -13.11
N LYS A 403 -7.67 9.41 -14.12
CA LYS A 403 -7.85 7.93 -13.98
C LYS A 403 -6.70 7.19 -13.29
N GLU A 404 -5.60 7.89 -12.99
CA GLU A 404 -4.42 7.31 -12.34
C GLU A 404 -4.65 6.82 -10.88
N HIS A 405 -5.83 7.11 -10.32
CA HIS A 405 -6.30 6.63 -9.01
C HIS A 405 -7.08 5.31 -9.08
N ASP A 406 -7.50 4.85 -10.26
CA ASP A 406 -8.36 3.68 -10.40
C ASP A 406 -7.70 2.42 -9.83
N CYS A 407 -6.37 2.29 -9.96
CA CYS A 407 -5.61 1.20 -9.36
C CYS A 407 -5.68 1.18 -7.83
N TYR A 408 -5.75 2.34 -7.17
CA TYR A 408 -5.90 2.41 -5.70
C TYR A 408 -7.35 2.22 -5.26
N LEU A 409 -8.31 2.56 -6.12
CA LEU A 409 -9.74 2.45 -5.83
C LEU A 409 -10.29 1.04 -6.09
N ALA A 410 -9.63 0.26 -6.94
CA ALA A 410 -10.02 -1.11 -7.26
C ALA A 410 -9.64 -2.07 -6.13
N ASP A 411 -10.48 -3.07 -5.88
CA ASP A 411 -10.09 -4.21 -5.04
C ASP A 411 -8.97 -5.04 -5.72
N PRO A 412 -8.12 -5.76 -4.96
CA PRO A 412 -7.03 -6.54 -5.54
C PRO A 412 -7.45 -7.51 -6.65
N GLU A 413 -8.62 -8.12 -6.53
CA GLU A 413 -9.21 -9.04 -7.53
C GLU A 413 -9.65 -8.32 -8.81
N ASP A 414 -9.93 -7.03 -8.71
CA ASP A 414 -10.52 -6.18 -9.73
C ASP A 414 -9.46 -5.44 -10.55
N LEU A 415 -8.21 -5.42 -10.08
CA LEU A 415 -7.10 -4.73 -10.74
C LEU A 415 -6.93 -5.16 -12.21
N ILE A 416 -7.18 -6.43 -12.54
CA ILE A 416 -7.12 -6.93 -13.92
C ILE A 416 -8.27 -6.40 -14.78
N LEU A 417 -9.42 -6.08 -14.20
CA LEU A 417 -10.57 -5.55 -14.93
C LEU A 417 -10.32 -4.12 -15.44
N LEU A 418 -9.32 -3.42 -14.90
CA LEU A 418 -8.92 -2.09 -15.36
C LEU A 418 -8.41 -2.12 -16.82
N SER A 419 -7.80 -3.23 -17.27
CA SER A 419 -7.33 -3.38 -18.66
C SER A 419 -8.43 -3.79 -19.65
N TYR A 420 -9.57 -4.29 -19.14
CA TYR A 420 -10.66 -4.87 -19.94
C TYR A 420 -11.65 -3.83 -20.49
N ASN A 421 -11.21 -2.58 -20.64
CA ASN A 421 -12.07 -1.48 -21.09
C ASN A 421 -13.13 -1.12 -20.01
N TYR A 422 -12.66 -0.65 -18.85
CA TYR A 422 -13.55 0.01 -17.88
C TYR A 422 -14.21 1.21 -18.59
N PRO A 423 -15.55 1.28 -18.61
CA PRO A 423 -16.30 1.47 -19.84
C PRO A 423 -16.28 2.89 -20.39
N ASN A 424 -16.65 2.98 -21.67
CA ASN A 424 -17.54 4.00 -22.24
C ASN A 424 -18.88 4.14 -21.45
N GLN A 425 -18.86 4.11 -20.11
CA GLN A 425 -19.86 4.80 -19.33
C GLN A 425 -19.57 6.27 -19.58
N PHE A 426 -20.21 6.81 -20.61
CA PHE A 426 -20.69 8.17 -20.54
C PHE A 426 -21.38 8.29 -19.18
N ILE A 427 -20.65 8.81 -18.20
CA ILE A 427 -21.24 9.46 -17.05
C ILE A 427 -22.15 10.50 -17.68
N ASP A 428 -23.45 10.21 -17.70
CA ASP A 428 -24.42 11.22 -18.00
C ASP A 428 -24.21 12.34 -16.98
N LEU A 429 -23.60 13.43 -17.45
CA LEU A 429 -23.23 14.58 -16.65
C LEU A 429 -24.46 15.18 -15.96
N GLU A 430 -25.67 14.97 -16.51
CA GLU A 430 -26.95 15.31 -15.88
C GLU A 430 -27.21 14.47 -14.63
N ARG A 431 -26.96 13.15 -14.67
CA ARG A 431 -27.17 12.23 -13.54
C ARG A 431 -26.26 12.57 -12.35
N ARG A 432 -25.01 12.98 -12.62
CA ARG A 432 -24.04 13.43 -11.60
C ARG A 432 -24.44 14.77 -10.96
N LYS A 433 -25.00 15.72 -11.74
CA LYS A 433 -25.54 16.99 -11.21
C LYS A 433 -26.76 16.79 -10.32
N ASN A 434 -27.63 15.85 -10.66
CA ASN A 434 -28.85 15.57 -9.89
C ASN A 434 -28.56 14.95 -8.51
N LEU A 435 -27.51 14.13 -8.38
CA LEU A 435 -27.08 13.55 -7.10
C LEU A 435 -26.48 14.59 -6.13
N ILE A 436 -25.71 15.55 -6.65
CA ILE A 436 -25.15 16.66 -5.85
C ILE A 436 -26.27 17.61 -5.40
N LYS A 437 -27.28 17.82 -6.26
CA LYS A 437 -28.47 18.60 -5.92
C LYS A 437 -29.26 17.93 -4.78
N PHE A 438 -29.41 16.61 -4.82
CA PHE A 438 -30.05 15.80 -3.77
C PHE A 438 -29.38 16.01 -2.39
N LYS A 439 -28.04 15.92 -2.30
CA LYS A 439 -27.30 16.18 -1.04
C LYS A 439 -27.36 17.64 -0.57
N SER A 440 -27.59 18.60 -1.48
CA SER A 440 -27.75 20.01 -1.14
C SER A 440 -29.16 20.38 -0.68
N GLU A 441 -30.18 19.66 -1.14
CA GLU A 441 -31.59 19.87 -0.78
C GLU A 441 -31.96 19.14 0.52
N GLU A 442 -31.37 17.98 0.83
CA GLU A 442 -31.56 17.29 2.13
C GLU A 442 -30.89 17.99 3.32
N LYS A 443 -29.86 18.82 3.09
CA LYS A 443 -29.33 19.69 4.16
C LYS A 443 -30.30 20.81 4.59
N LYS A 444 -31.42 21.00 3.88
CA LYS A 444 -32.45 22.00 4.21
C LYS A 444 -33.72 21.42 4.85
N SER A 445 -33.83 20.11 5.00
CA SER A 445 -35.00 19.48 5.65
C SER A 445 -34.60 18.28 6.52
N ARG A 446 -33.66 18.50 7.45
CA ARG A 446 -33.50 17.60 8.60
C ARG A 446 -34.63 17.85 9.60
N GLU A 447 -35.84 17.39 9.28
CA GLU A 447 -36.85 17.14 10.31
C GLU A 447 -37.82 15.99 9.97
N ASP A 448 -38.09 15.64 8.70
CA ASP A 448 -39.10 14.59 8.42
C ASP A 448 -38.78 13.75 7.17
N VAL A 449 -37.92 12.73 7.26
CA VAL A 449 -38.07 11.42 6.58
C VAL A 449 -37.19 10.40 7.33
N ILE A 450 -37.79 9.71 8.29
CA ILE A 450 -37.24 8.48 8.84
C ILE A 450 -37.64 7.36 7.86
N VAL A 451 -36.70 6.94 6.99
CA VAL A 451 -36.74 5.60 6.40
C VAL A 451 -36.07 4.65 7.40
N GLU A 452 -36.78 4.37 8.48
CA GLU A 452 -36.56 3.18 9.31
C GLU A 452 -37.02 1.99 8.47
N ASP A 453 -36.08 1.27 7.83
CA ASP A 453 -36.09 -0.21 7.88
C ASP A 453 -34.98 -0.92 7.09
N ASN A 454 -34.09 -0.29 6.31
CA ASN A 454 -33.07 -1.07 5.56
C ASN A 454 -31.64 -0.52 5.51
N LEU A 455 -31.30 0.52 6.26
CA LEU A 455 -29.90 0.98 6.45
C LEU A 455 -29.32 0.63 7.83
N ASN A 456 -30.13 0.01 8.70
CA ASN A 456 -29.76 -0.34 10.09
C ASN A 456 -29.26 -1.77 10.27
N GLU A 457 -28.95 -2.51 9.20
CA GLU A 457 -28.39 -3.86 9.34
C GLU A 457 -26.86 -3.89 9.50
N ASN A 458 -26.12 -2.81 9.24
CA ASN A 458 -24.67 -2.77 9.53
C ASN A 458 -24.08 -1.34 9.63
N PRO A 459 -24.31 -0.61 10.74
CA PRO A 459 -23.77 0.75 10.94
C PRO A 459 -22.23 0.82 11.05
N ASP A 460 -21.55 -0.32 11.08
CA ASP A 460 -20.08 -0.42 11.21
C ASP A 460 -19.35 -0.65 9.88
N LEU A 461 -20.03 -0.64 8.73
CA LEU A 461 -19.37 -0.77 7.42
C LEU A 461 -18.91 0.59 6.87
N PRO A 462 -17.64 0.75 6.44
CA PRO A 462 -17.16 2.00 5.83
C PRO A 462 -18.00 2.43 4.61
N TYR A 463 -18.09 3.73 4.31
CA TYR A 463 -18.99 4.21 3.24
C TYR A 463 -18.53 3.77 1.83
N TRP A 464 -17.23 3.51 1.65
CA TRP A 464 -16.69 2.94 0.42
C TRP A 464 -16.79 1.44 0.37
N SER A 465 -17.38 0.81 1.40
CA SER A 465 -17.57 -0.62 1.33
C SER A 465 -18.30 -0.94 0.05
N PHE A 466 -17.82 -1.94 -0.67
CA PHE A 466 -18.38 -2.32 -1.95
C PHE A 466 -19.91 -2.51 -1.87
N GLN A 467 -20.37 -3.01 -0.72
CA GLN A 467 -21.79 -3.18 -0.37
C GLN A 467 -22.56 -1.87 -0.15
N ASN A 468 -21.97 -0.83 0.48
CA ASN A 468 -22.59 0.50 0.59
C ASN A 468 -22.53 1.29 -0.71
N ASN A 469 -21.60 0.92 -1.59
CA ASN A 469 -21.32 1.66 -2.83
C ASN A 469 -22.23 1.28 -4.01
N LYS A 470 -23.29 0.50 -3.72
CA LYS A 470 -24.14 -0.15 -4.71
C LYS A 470 -24.91 0.80 -5.65
N MET A 471 -25.03 2.10 -5.30
CA MET A 471 -25.73 3.10 -6.13
C MET A 471 -25.18 4.56 -6.08
N GLU A 472 -24.20 4.89 -5.22
CA GLU A 472 -23.86 6.31 -4.94
C GLU A 472 -22.50 6.82 -5.45
N THR A 473 -21.48 5.99 -5.70
CA THR A 473 -20.22 6.51 -6.26
C THR A 473 -19.95 5.99 -7.66
N ASN A 474 -20.13 6.88 -8.63
CA ASN A 474 -19.24 6.91 -9.78
C ASN A 474 -17.83 7.14 -9.24
N TYR A 475 -17.01 6.08 -9.13
CA TYR A 475 -15.54 6.05 -8.96
C TYR A 475 -14.88 7.44 -9.01
N GLY A 476 -14.88 8.14 -7.89
CA GLY A 476 -14.36 9.49 -7.78
C GLY A 476 -13.31 9.53 -6.69
N TRP A 477 -12.09 9.89 -7.05
CA TRP A 477 -11.03 10.18 -6.09
C TRP A 477 -11.41 11.41 -5.25
N LEU A 478 -11.92 11.17 -4.03
CA LEU A 478 -12.21 12.22 -3.05
C LEU A 478 -11.14 12.20 -1.95
N SER A 479 -10.04 12.92 -2.20
CA SER A 479 -8.82 12.85 -1.38
C SER A 479 -9.07 12.99 0.14
N ASN A 480 -9.94 13.90 0.57
CA ASN A 480 -10.25 14.11 1.98
C ASN A 480 -10.97 12.89 2.59
N VAL A 481 -11.90 12.30 1.85
CA VAL A 481 -12.70 11.18 2.34
C VAL A 481 -11.86 9.89 2.34
N ILE A 482 -10.99 9.71 1.34
CA ILE A 482 -9.98 8.65 1.33
C ILE A 482 -9.05 8.76 2.55
N LEU A 483 -8.56 9.97 2.87
CA LEU A 483 -7.67 10.16 4.00
C LEU A 483 -8.35 9.88 5.35
N GLU A 484 -9.60 10.28 5.52
CA GLU A 484 -10.38 10.06 6.76
C GLU A 484 -10.48 8.58 7.14
N GLU A 485 -10.38 7.67 6.17
CA GLU A 485 -10.58 6.24 6.38
C GLU A 485 -9.33 5.40 6.24
N THR A 486 -8.31 6.01 5.65
CA THR A 486 -7.00 5.41 5.55
C THR A 486 -6.51 5.11 6.97
N LYS A 487 -6.04 3.88 7.17
CA LYS A 487 -5.47 3.45 8.45
C LYS A 487 -3.97 3.67 8.50
N LEU A 488 -3.32 3.55 7.34
CA LEU A 488 -1.89 3.74 7.18
C LEU A 488 -1.57 4.38 5.83
N VAL A 489 -0.73 5.42 5.88
CA VAL A 489 -0.18 6.09 4.70
C VAL A 489 1.32 5.82 4.63
N HIS A 490 1.83 5.30 3.52
CA HIS A 490 3.27 5.11 3.28
C HIS A 490 3.85 6.29 2.49
N PHE A 491 4.98 6.84 2.93
CA PHE A 491 5.64 7.96 2.28
C PHE A 491 6.44 7.49 1.05
N SER A 492 5.99 7.90 -0.13
CA SER A 492 6.74 7.66 -1.37
C SER A 492 8.03 8.47 -1.44
N ASP A 493 9.10 7.89 -1.99
CA ASP A 493 10.40 8.56 -2.17
C ASP A 493 10.39 9.71 -3.20
N HIS A 494 9.34 9.78 -4.02
CA HIS A 494 9.19 10.77 -5.07
C HIS A 494 7.73 11.24 -5.17
N PRO A 495 7.45 12.55 -5.28
CA PRO A 495 8.38 13.64 -5.65
C PRO A 495 8.92 14.48 -4.49
N ILE A 496 8.28 14.42 -3.32
CA ILE A 496 8.82 15.03 -2.10
C ILE A 496 9.30 13.90 -1.22
N PRO A 497 10.53 13.99 -0.69
CA PRO A 497 11.06 12.95 0.14
C PRO A 497 10.34 12.88 1.48
N LYS A 498 10.70 11.88 2.26
CA LYS A 498 10.17 11.60 3.59
C LYS A 498 10.26 12.85 4.49
N PRO A 499 9.31 13.08 5.39
CA PRO A 499 9.12 14.35 6.10
C PRO A 499 10.31 14.78 6.97
N TRP A 500 11.18 13.85 7.38
CA TRP A 500 12.40 14.15 8.13
C TRP A 500 13.58 14.63 7.26
N ASN A 501 13.44 14.65 5.93
CA ASN A 501 14.44 15.25 5.06
C ASN A 501 14.21 16.76 4.96
N ASP A 502 15.27 17.56 5.14
CA ASP A 502 15.18 19.02 4.93
C ASP A 502 15.03 19.31 3.44
N VAL A 503 13.78 19.56 3.04
CA VAL A 503 13.41 19.91 1.67
C VAL A 503 12.65 21.22 1.59
N SER A 504 12.84 22.11 2.56
CA SER A 504 12.23 23.45 2.58
C SER A 504 12.32 24.16 1.22
N MET A 505 13.48 24.10 0.56
CA MET A 505 13.70 24.70 -0.76
C MET A 505 13.04 23.96 -1.94
N PHE A 506 12.90 22.63 -1.88
CA PHE A 506 12.27 21.83 -2.94
C PHE A 506 10.75 21.76 -2.79
N LEU A 507 10.25 21.80 -1.56
CA LEU A 507 8.84 21.83 -1.22
C LEU A 507 8.17 23.06 -1.83
N ASP A 508 8.77 24.24 -1.73
CA ASP A 508 8.23 25.46 -2.34
C ASP A 508 8.16 25.37 -3.87
N LEU A 509 9.22 24.86 -4.52
CA LEU A 509 9.24 24.69 -5.98
C LEU A 509 8.23 23.65 -6.47
N PHE A 510 8.10 22.53 -5.76
CA PHE A 510 7.14 21.49 -6.10
C PHE A 510 5.71 21.94 -5.86
N VAL A 511 5.44 22.59 -4.72
CA VAL A 511 4.14 23.17 -4.41
C VAL A 511 3.76 24.23 -5.45
N ASP A 512 4.70 25.06 -5.90
CA ASP A 512 4.46 26.02 -6.98
C ASP A 512 4.14 25.35 -8.32
N ASP A 513 4.87 24.31 -8.72
CA ASP A 513 4.58 23.55 -9.94
C ASP A 513 3.20 22.90 -9.88
N MET A 514 2.90 22.24 -8.76
CA MET A 514 1.61 21.59 -8.55
C MET A 514 0.46 22.61 -8.51
N ASN A 515 0.60 23.73 -7.78
CA ASN A 515 -0.40 24.81 -7.77
C ASN A 515 -0.66 25.38 -9.19
N ARG A 516 0.39 25.48 -10.02
CA ARG A 516 0.25 25.86 -11.44
C ARG A 516 -0.54 24.82 -12.21
N ARG A 517 -0.22 23.52 -12.08
CA ARG A 517 -0.96 22.43 -12.71
C ARG A 517 -2.43 22.44 -12.29
N CYS A 518 -2.73 22.64 -11.01
CA CYS A 518 -4.12 22.74 -10.53
C CYS A 518 -4.89 23.93 -11.11
N SER A 519 -4.19 25.04 -11.38
CA SER A 519 -4.80 26.22 -11.99
C SER A 519 -5.14 25.98 -13.47
N LEU A 520 -4.42 25.07 -14.13
CA LEU A 520 -4.60 24.70 -15.54
C LEU A 520 -5.65 23.58 -15.72
N PHE A 521 -5.72 22.62 -14.78
CA PHE A 521 -6.64 21.47 -14.78
C PHE A 521 -7.81 21.66 -13.81
N LYS A 522 -8.50 22.80 -13.87
CA LYS A 522 -9.77 22.96 -13.16
C LYS A 522 -10.82 22.06 -13.80
N ASP A 523 -11.13 20.93 -13.16
CA ASP A 523 -12.36 20.20 -13.45
C ASP A 523 -13.54 21.19 -13.30
N PRO A 524 -14.34 21.42 -14.36
CA PRO A 524 -15.45 22.38 -14.34
C PRO A 524 -16.54 22.07 -13.30
N ILE A 525 -16.57 20.86 -12.73
CA ILE A 525 -17.68 20.37 -11.90
C ILE A 525 -17.34 20.41 -10.42
N ASN A 526 -16.13 19.99 -10.01
CA ASN A 526 -15.78 19.84 -8.60
C ASN A 526 -14.77 20.87 -8.07
N ASN A 527 -14.15 21.68 -8.94
CA ASN A 527 -13.05 22.58 -8.53
C ASN A 527 -11.91 21.82 -7.80
N GLU A 528 -11.81 20.50 -8.03
CA GLU A 528 -11.05 19.52 -7.25
C GLU A 528 -9.56 19.46 -7.60
N GLY A 529 -9.12 20.21 -8.62
CA GLY A 529 -7.73 20.18 -9.07
C GLY A 529 -6.71 20.42 -7.94
N CYS A 530 -7.08 21.12 -6.86
CA CYS A 530 -6.20 21.40 -5.71
C CYS A 530 -6.42 20.55 -4.45
N THR A 531 -7.53 19.80 -4.32
CA THR A 531 -7.89 19.16 -3.04
C THR A 531 -6.91 18.05 -2.67
N GLY A 532 -6.44 17.27 -3.66
CA GLY A 532 -5.39 16.26 -3.46
C GLY A 532 -4.12 16.82 -2.83
N ILE A 533 -3.64 17.97 -3.30
CA ILE A 533 -2.46 18.64 -2.72
C ILE A 533 -2.74 19.16 -1.31
N GLN A 534 -3.93 19.72 -1.06
CA GLN A 534 -4.28 20.20 0.26
C GLN A 534 -4.29 19.05 1.27
N THR A 535 -4.90 17.92 0.90
CA THR A 535 -4.91 16.69 1.67
C THR A 535 -3.49 16.16 1.89
N TRP A 536 -2.65 16.20 0.86
CA TRP A 536 -1.25 15.78 0.98
C TRP A 536 -0.42 16.67 1.90
N ARG A 537 -0.57 18.00 1.82
CA ARG A 537 0.04 18.94 2.78
C ARG A 537 -0.46 18.72 4.20
N TYR A 538 -1.72 18.31 4.33
CA TYR A 538 -2.31 17.98 5.62
C TYR A 538 -1.66 16.73 6.22
N ILE A 539 -1.31 15.71 5.43
CA ILE A 539 -0.54 14.53 5.90
C ILE A 539 0.80 14.95 6.54
N TYR A 540 1.55 15.85 5.89
CA TYR A 540 2.82 16.36 6.46
C TYR A 540 2.59 17.18 7.73
N LYS A 541 1.53 18.00 7.79
CA LYS A 541 1.17 18.71 9.03
C LYS A 541 0.80 17.77 10.18
N ILE A 542 0.12 16.64 9.90
CA ILE A 542 -0.15 15.62 10.91
C ILE A 542 1.17 15.08 11.44
N TYR A 543 2.10 14.71 10.55
CA TYR A 543 3.43 14.23 10.93
C TYR A 543 4.18 15.25 11.81
N ASP A 544 4.22 16.52 11.41
CA ASP A 544 4.90 17.59 12.17
C ASP A 544 4.32 17.74 13.59
N GLY A 545 2.99 17.70 13.72
CA GLY A 545 2.32 17.78 15.02
C GLY A 545 2.64 16.59 15.93
N LEU A 546 2.72 15.38 15.37
CA LEU A 546 3.12 14.18 16.13
C LEU A 546 4.60 14.20 16.49
N LEU A 547 5.46 14.67 15.59
CA LEU A 547 6.88 14.89 15.85
C LEU A 547 7.07 15.85 17.02
N GLU A 548 6.38 16.99 17.02
CA GLU A 548 6.43 17.96 18.13
C GLU A 548 5.98 17.32 19.46
N SER A 549 4.91 16.53 19.44
CA SER A 549 4.42 15.79 20.62
C SER A 549 5.46 14.80 21.16
N VAL A 550 6.15 14.06 20.29
CA VAL A 550 7.20 13.09 20.70
C VAL A 550 8.47 13.81 21.17
N MET A 551 8.81 14.95 20.56
CA MET A 551 10.01 15.71 20.90
C MET A 551 9.88 16.43 22.24
N THR A 552 8.69 16.94 22.56
CA THR A 552 8.38 17.62 23.84
C THR A 552 8.10 16.66 24.99
N MET A 553 7.88 15.38 24.70
CA MET A 553 7.73 14.36 25.74
C MET A 553 9.00 14.27 26.60
N SER A 554 8.84 14.46 27.92
CA SER A 554 9.96 14.34 28.86
C SER A 554 10.58 12.94 28.77
N THR A 555 11.89 12.88 28.59
CA THR A 555 12.69 11.65 28.64
C THR A 555 12.75 11.09 30.05
#